data_AF-A0A967F4K3-F1
#
_entry.id   AF-A0A967F4K3-F1
#
_cell.length_a   1.000
_cell.length_b   1.000
_cell.length_c   1.000
_cell.angle_alpha   90.00
_cell.angle_beta   90.00
_cell.angle_gamma   90.00
#
_symmetry.space_group_name_H-M   'P 1'
#
loop_
_entity.id
_entity.type
_entity.pdbx_description
1 polymer ?
#
loop_
_entity_poly.entity_id
_entity_poly.type
_entity_poly.pdbx_seq_one_letter_code
_entity_poly.pdbx_strand_id
1 'polypeptide(L)'
;SVEEGRESLELIREYGMLSETSFVLGFPEETEESVRRTLKASRYFNPDMAHFLAITPWPYSDLYHEVKDHIAVTDYARYNLIEPIIEPDAMTLREIDEAIIRCYRDFYMPKMAAFRKFPDAFRRDYMLSSMKLIMTSSFIVEKMGRLGMPAAMRKIIAATEKR
;
A
#
# COMPACT_ATOMS: atom_id res chain seq x y z
N SER A 1 -1.51 -20.77 5.76
CA SER A 1 -2.11 -20.04 6.88
C SER A 1 -1.41 -18.69 7.07
N VAL A 2 -1.82 -17.88 8.05
CA VAL A 2 -1.13 -16.61 8.38
C VAL A 2 0.29 -16.88 8.89
N GLU A 3 0.48 -17.96 9.63
CA GLU A 3 1.76 -18.38 10.20
C GLU A 3 2.74 -18.82 9.11
N GLU A 4 2.31 -19.66 8.17
CA GLU A 4 3.13 -20.09 7.03
C GLU A 4 3.56 -18.90 6.15
N GLY A 5 2.67 -17.93 5.96
CA GLY A 5 3.01 -16.70 5.22
C GLY A 5 4.10 -15.89 5.92
N ARG A 6 4.05 -15.81 7.25
CA ARG A 6 5.08 -15.12 8.04
C ARG A 6 6.40 -15.88 8.01
N GLU A 7 6.37 -17.20 8.20
CA GLU A 7 7.55 -18.06 8.13
C GLU A 7 8.25 -17.93 6.76
N SER A 8 7.47 -17.91 5.69
CA SER A 8 7.99 -17.68 4.33
C SER A 8 8.74 -16.36 4.20
N LEU A 9 8.21 -15.27 4.78
CA LEU A 9 8.88 -13.96 4.78
C LEU A 9 10.13 -13.92 5.66
N GLU A 10 10.14 -14.67 6.77
CA GLU A 10 11.32 -14.85 7.61
C GLU A 10 12.44 -15.56 6.87
N LEU A 11 12.12 -16.66 6.17
CA LEU A 11 13.06 -17.39 5.32
C LEU A 11 13.58 -16.51 4.18
N ILE A 12 12.71 -15.80 3.44
CA ILE A 12 13.14 -14.89 2.37
C ILE A 12 14.17 -13.88 2.89
N ARG A 13 13.93 -13.32 4.08
CA ARG A 13 14.84 -12.36 4.71
C ARG A 13 16.15 -12.99 5.14
N GLU A 14 16.15 -14.22 5.65
CA GLU A 14 17.35 -14.95 6.08
C GLU A 14 18.31 -15.21 4.89
N TYR A 15 17.74 -15.54 3.73
CA TYR A 15 18.50 -15.76 2.49
C TYR A 15 18.87 -14.46 1.74
N GLY A 16 18.69 -13.30 2.37
CA GLY A 16 19.07 -12.01 1.78
C GLY A 16 18.20 -11.55 0.61
N MET A 17 17.04 -12.21 0.40
CA MET A 17 16.09 -11.83 -0.63
C MET A 17 15.15 -10.71 -0.15
N LEU A 18 14.63 -9.95 -1.11
CA LEU A 18 13.67 -8.88 -0.86
C LEU A 18 12.25 -9.42 -1.01
N SER A 19 11.39 -9.05 -0.07
CA SER A 19 9.99 -9.46 -0.06
C SER A 19 9.05 -8.33 -0.45
N GLU A 20 8.12 -8.61 -1.34
CA GLU A 20 7.01 -7.72 -1.65
C GLU A 20 5.69 -8.39 -1.28
N THR A 21 4.77 -7.65 -0.67
CA THR A 21 3.45 -8.17 -0.32
C THR A 21 2.38 -7.14 -0.63
N SER A 22 1.33 -7.59 -1.30
CA SER A 22 0.18 -6.78 -1.63
C SER A 22 -0.94 -7.00 -0.63
N PHE A 23 -1.53 -5.92 -0.16
CA PHE A 23 -2.70 -5.87 0.72
C PHE A 23 -3.80 -5.17 -0.05
N VAL A 24 -4.93 -5.84 -0.21
CA VAL A 24 -6.04 -5.33 -1.01
C VAL A 24 -7.11 -4.75 -0.08
N LEU A 25 -7.64 -3.57 -0.43
CA LEU A 25 -8.72 -2.88 0.26
C LEU A 25 -9.84 -2.49 -0.70
N GLY A 26 -11.00 -2.17 -0.15
CA GLY A 26 -12.14 -1.62 -0.91
C GLY A 26 -13.16 -2.66 -1.35
N PHE A 27 -13.21 -3.82 -0.67
CA PHE A 27 -14.28 -4.79 -0.84
C PHE A 27 -15.64 -4.20 -0.41
N PRO A 28 -16.78 -4.71 -0.90
CA PRO A 28 -18.10 -4.20 -0.53
C PRO A 28 -18.34 -4.12 0.99
N GLU A 29 -17.79 -5.08 1.75
CA GLU A 29 -17.91 -5.17 3.21
C GLU A 29 -16.78 -4.44 3.95
N GLU A 30 -15.94 -3.67 3.26
CA GLU A 30 -14.82 -2.95 3.87
C GLU A 30 -15.33 -1.91 4.87
N THR A 31 -14.71 -1.91 6.05
CA THR A 31 -14.99 -0.99 7.16
C THR A 31 -13.69 -0.39 7.67
N GLU A 32 -13.77 0.71 8.41
CA GLU A 32 -12.59 1.28 9.07
C GLU A 32 -11.93 0.29 10.07
N GLU A 33 -12.68 -0.66 10.62
CA GLU A 33 -12.11 -1.73 11.45
C GLU A 33 -11.30 -2.74 10.61
N SER A 34 -11.83 -3.19 9.46
CA SER A 34 -11.08 -4.09 8.57
C SER A 34 -9.83 -3.41 7.99
N VAL A 35 -9.89 -2.13 7.63
CA VAL A 35 -8.71 -1.34 7.24
C VAL A 35 -7.63 -1.39 8.32
N ARG A 36 -8.00 -1.19 9.59
CA ARG A 36 -7.06 -1.27 10.72
C ARG A 36 -6.49 -2.68 10.91
N ARG A 37 -7.31 -3.72 10.70
CA ARG A 37 -6.84 -5.11 10.71
C ARG A 37 -5.83 -5.36 9.59
N THR A 38 -6.07 -4.85 8.38
CA THR A 38 -5.14 -4.94 7.24
C THR A 38 -3.81 -4.23 7.53
N LEU A 39 -3.84 -3.03 8.13
CA LEU A 39 -2.62 -2.34 8.58
C LEU A 39 -1.88 -3.10 9.68
N LYS A 40 -2.60 -3.73 10.62
CA LYS A 40 -1.99 -4.57 11.65
C LYS A 40 -1.35 -5.81 11.03
N ALA A 41 -2.01 -6.44 10.07
CA ALA A 41 -1.50 -7.60 9.35
C ALA A 41 -0.25 -7.24 8.55
N SER A 42 -0.23 -6.12 7.82
CA SER A 42 0.95 -5.70 7.07
C SER A 42 2.17 -5.49 7.95
N ARG A 43 1.98 -4.89 9.14
CA ARG A 43 3.04 -4.76 10.16
C ARG A 43 3.46 -6.09 10.77
N TYR A 44 2.54 -7.04 10.92
CA TYR A 44 2.84 -8.37 11.43
C TYR A 44 3.71 -9.17 10.45
N PHE A 45 3.37 -9.15 9.17
CA PHE A 45 4.16 -9.78 8.11
C PHE A 45 5.51 -9.08 7.88
N ASN A 46 5.53 -7.74 8.04
CA ASN A 46 6.71 -6.89 7.87
C ASN A 46 7.52 -7.22 6.60
N PRO A 47 6.88 -7.26 5.42
CA PRO A 47 7.58 -7.45 4.14
C PRO A 47 8.47 -6.25 3.85
N ASP A 48 9.51 -6.39 3.03
CA ASP A 48 10.36 -5.27 2.61
C ASP A 48 9.53 -4.16 1.97
N MET A 49 8.69 -4.52 1.00
CA MET A 49 7.78 -3.63 0.31
C MET A 49 6.33 -4.05 0.57
N ALA A 50 5.47 -3.09 0.89
CA ALA A 50 4.03 -3.32 1.05
C ALA A 50 3.27 -2.45 0.04
N HIS A 51 2.45 -3.08 -0.79
CA HIS A 51 1.54 -2.39 -1.70
C HIS A 51 0.12 -2.46 -1.14
N PHE A 52 -0.47 -1.30 -0.83
CA PHE A 52 -1.90 -1.20 -0.51
C PHE A 52 -2.64 -0.86 -1.79
N LEU A 53 -3.46 -1.78 -2.28
CA LEU A 53 -4.12 -1.72 -3.58
C LEU A 53 -5.64 -1.63 -3.39
N ALA A 54 -6.30 -0.91 -4.29
CA ALA A 54 -7.75 -0.94 -4.40
C ALA A 54 -8.18 -2.18 -5.19
N ILE A 55 -9.15 -2.93 -4.68
CA ILE A 55 -9.77 -4.01 -5.43
C ILE A 55 -10.39 -3.45 -6.72
N THR A 56 -10.16 -4.14 -7.83
CA THR A 56 -10.66 -3.74 -9.15
C THR A 56 -11.45 -4.90 -9.74
N PRO A 57 -12.79 -4.81 -9.83
CA PRO A 57 -13.61 -5.82 -10.48
C PRO A 57 -13.51 -5.65 -11.99
N TRP A 58 -12.72 -6.49 -12.66
CA TRP A 58 -12.59 -6.43 -14.11
C TRP A 58 -13.85 -6.97 -14.79
N PRO A 59 -14.38 -6.37 -15.86
CA PRO A 59 -15.64 -6.79 -16.49
C PRO A 59 -15.72 -8.25 -16.92
N TYR A 60 -14.57 -8.88 -17.14
CA TYR A 60 -14.44 -10.27 -17.55
C TYR A 60 -14.21 -11.23 -16.37
N SER A 61 -14.04 -10.73 -15.15
CA SER A 61 -13.81 -11.54 -13.94
C SER A 61 -15.12 -11.88 -13.24
N ASP A 62 -15.19 -13.05 -12.61
CA ASP A 62 -16.34 -13.47 -11.80
C ASP A 62 -16.69 -12.43 -10.71
N LEU A 63 -15.66 -11.81 -10.11
CA LEU A 63 -15.80 -10.76 -9.11
C LEU A 63 -16.70 -9.60 -9.59
N TYR A 64 -16.65 -9.25 -10.87
CA TYR A 64 -17.48 -8.17 -11.41
C TYR A 64 -18.97 -8.46 -11.31
N HIS A 65 -19.36 -9.72 -11.51
CA HIS A 65 -20.75 -10.14 -11.36
C HIS A 65 -21.18 -10.17 -9.89
N GLU A 66 -20.28 -10.55 -8.98
CA GLU A 66 -20.54 -10.62 -7.54
C GLU A 66 -20.75 -9.25 -6.91
N VAL A 67 -19.96 -8.25 -7.32
CA VAL A 67 -19.96 -6.92 -6.69
C VAL A 67 -20.61 -5.84 -7.55
N LYS A 68 -21.33 -6.24 -8.61
CA LYS A 68 -21.83 -5.34 -9.65
C LYS A 68 -22.59 -4.14 -9.10
N ASP A 69 -23.41 -4.36 -8.08
CA ASP A 69 -24.27 -3.33 -7.49
C ASP A 69 -23.49 -2.30 -6.64
N HIS A 70 -22.24 -2.61 -6.29
CA HIS A 70 -21.32 -1.72 -5.57
C HIS A 70 -20.32 -1.01 -6.50
N ILE A 71 -20.35 -1.26 -7.82
CA ILE A 71 -19.44 -0.60 -8.76
C ILE A 71 -19.86 0.86 -8.95
N ALA A 72 -19.08 1.77 -8.37
CA ALA A 72 -19.32 3.20 -8.44
C ALA A 72 -18.58 3.87 -9.60
N VAL A 73 -17.52 3.24 -10.13
CA VAL A 73 -16.73 3.76 -11.28
C VAL A 73 -16.80 2.77 -12.44
N THR A 74 -17.31 3.22 -13.58
CA THR A 74 -17.42 2.42 -14.83
C THR A 74 -16.44 2.86 -15.92
N ASP A 75 -15.65 3.91 -15.67
CA ASP A 75 -14.56 4.31 -16.54
C ASP A 75 -13.37 3.35 -16.38
N TYR A 76 -13.20 2.47 -17.35
CA TYR A 76 -12.13 1.46 -17.36
C TYR A 76 -10.72 2.05 -17.46
N ALA A 77 -10.56 3.32 -17.86
CA ALA A 77 -9.25 3.97 -17.81
C ALA A 77 -8.71 4.10 -16.37
N ARG A 78 -9.60 4.05 -15.38
CA ARG A 78 -9.28 4.16 -13.95
C ARG A 78 -9.02 2.80 -13.29
N TYR A 79 -9.21 1.69 -14.01
CA TYR A 79 -9.04 0.34 -13.48
C TYR A 79 -7.55 0.00 -13.48
N ASN A 80 -6.84 0.43 -12.42
CA ASN A 80 -5.38 0.41 -12.34
C ASN A 80 -4.84 -0.11 -10.99
N LEU A 81 -5.70 -0.73 -10.16
CA LEU A 81 -5.39 -1.21 -8.80
C LEU A 81 -5.00 -0.12 -7.80
N ILE A 82 -5.03 1.15 -8.21
CA ILE A 82 -4.69 2.30 -7.38
C ILE A 82 -5.95 3.05 -7.00
N GLU A 83 -6.84 3.31 -7.95
CA GLU A 83 -8.08 4.05 -7.73
C GLU A 83 -9.20 3.13 -7.18
N PRO A 84 -9.93 3.55 -6.14
CA PRO A 84 -11.11 2.84 -5.69
C PRO A 84 -12.19 2.82 -6.77
N ILE A 85 -12.69 1.62 -7.08
CA ILE A 85 -13.73 1.38 -8.09
C ILE A 85 -15.06 0.98 -7.43
N ILE A 86 -14.97 0.19 -6.36
CA ILE A 86 -16.11 -0.28 -5.57
C ILE A 86 -16.34 0.70 -4.41
N GLU A 87 -17.59 1.08 -4.19
CA GLU A 87 -18.02 1.83 -3.01
C GLU A 87 -18.58 0.87 -1.96
N PRO A 88 -17.88 0.66 -0.83
CA PRO A 88 -18.35 -0.21 0.25
C PRO A 88 -19.61 0.33 0.94
N ASP A 89 -20.37 -0.56 1.58
CA ASP A 89 -21.60 -0.16 2.29
C ASP A 89 -21.35 0.79 3.46
N ALA A 90 -20.19 0.66 4.11
CA ALA A 90 -19.84 1.40 5.31
C ALA A 90 -18.90 2.59 5.05
N MET A 91 -18.45 2.80 3.81
CA MET A 91 -17.43 3.80 3.48
C MET A 91 -17.63 4.34 2.07
N THR A 92 -17.43 5.64 1.88
CA THR A 92 -17.40 6.26 0.56
C THR A 92 -16.12 5.89 -0.21
N LEU A 93 -16.16 6.02 -1.54
CA LEU A 93 -14.95 5.89 -2.38
C LEU A 93 -13.79 6.75 -1.89
N ARG A 94 -14.11 7.98 -1.43
CA ARG A 94 -13.10 8.91 -0.88
C ARG A 94 -12.50 8.35 0.40
N GLU A 95 -13.31 7.83 1.31
CA GLU A 95 -12.80 7.28 2.58
C GLU A 95 -11.90 6.05 2.37
N ILE A 96 -12.18 5.23 1.34
CA ILE A 96 -11.29 4.14 0.93
C ILE A 96 -9.98 4.66 0.33
N ASP A 97 -10.04 5.68 -0.53
CA ASP A 97 -8.85 6.33 -1.06
C ASP A 97 -7.95 6.85 0.07
N GLU A 98 -8.56 7.54 1.03
CA GLU A 98 -7.86 8.05 2.21
C GLU A 98 -7.34 6.92 3.10
N ALA A 99 -8.07 5.81 3.24
CA ALA A 99 -7.65 4.64 3.99
C ALA A 99 -6.39 3.98 3.40
N ILE A 100 -6.34 3.84 2.07
CA ILE A 100 -5.15 3.33 1.35
C ILE A 100 -3.95 4.23 1.64
N ILE A 101 -4.12 5.55 1.55
CA ILE A 101 -3.04 6.52 1.82
C ILE A 101 -2.59 6.46 3.28
N ARG A 102 -3.53 6.34 4.23
CA ARG A 102 -3.22 6.14 5.66
C ARG A 102 -2.39 4.87 5.87
N CYS A 103 -2.75 3.77 5.22
CA CYS A 103 -2.02 2.51 5.31
C CYS A 103 -0.57 2.64 4.82
N TYR A 104 -0.35 3.26 3.65
CA TYR A 104 1.00 3.54 3.14
C TYR A 104 1.80 4.38 4.14
N ARG A 105 1.24 5.51 4.60
CA ARG A 105 1.90 6.40 5.54
C ARG A 105 2.29 5.67 6.82
N ASP A 106 1.34 4.97 7.43
CA ASP A 106 1.50 4.39 8.76
C ASP A 106 2.34 3.11 8.74
N PHE A 107 2.42 2.41 7.61
CA PHE A 107 3.36 1.30 7.40
C PHE A 107 4.80 1.83 7.22
N TYR A 108 5.00 2.77 6.28
CA TYR A 108 6.34 3.15 5.87
C TYR A 108 7.03 4.14 6.81
N MET A 109 6.31 5.07 7.46
CA MET A 109 6.89 6.06 8.38
C MET A 109 7.81 5.46 9.46
N PRO A 110 7.38 4.48 10.28
CA PRO A 110 8.27 3.86 11.26
C PRO A 110 9.38 3.04 10.59
N LYS A 111 9.09 2.45 9.42
CA LYS A 111 10.01 1.57 8.72
C LYS A 111 11.22 2.30 8.15
N MET A 112 11.06 3.56 7.75
CA MET A 112 12.17 4.42 7.31
C MET A 112 13.26 4.57 8.37
N ALA A 113 12.84 4.76 9.62
CA ALA A 113 13.77 4.90 10.74
C ALA A 113 14.52 3.59 10.97
N ALA A 114 13.87 2.44 10.71
CA ALA A 114 14.49 1.13 10.77
C ALA A 114 15.49 0.90 9.63
N PHE A 115 15.16 1.25 8.37
CA PHE A 115 16.01 1.03 7.20
C PHE A 115 17.43 1.58 7.34
N ARG A 116 17.57 2.77 7.95
CA ARG A 116 18.90 3.36 8.19
C ARG A 116 19.82 2.53 9.08
N LYS A 117 19.25 1.61 9.88
CA LYS A 117 19.96 0.74 10.81
C LYS A 117 20.22 -0.66 10.22
N PHE A 118 19.79 -0.95 9.00
CA PHE A 118 20.06 -2.25 8.37
C PHE A 118 21.56 -2.39 8.08
N PRO A 119 22.21 -3.47 8.54
CA PRO A 119 23.63 -3.69 8.31
C PRO A 119 23.92 -3.92 6.82
N ASP A 120 23.04 -4.64 6.13
CA ASP A 120 23.16 -4.93 4.70
C ASP A 120 23.01 -3.64 3.87
N ALA A 121 24.08 -3.29 3.14
CA ALA A 121 24.14 -2.07 2.36
C ALA A 121 23.25 -2.10 1.11
N PHE A 122 23.21 -3.24 0.41
CA PHE A 122 22.41 -3.40 -0.79
C PHE A 122 20.92 -3.27 -0.47
N ARG A 123 20.44 -4.02 0.52
CA ARG A 123 19.06 -3.98 1.00
C ARG A 123 18.70 -2.58 1.47
N ARG A 124 19.54 -1.95 2.30
CA ARG A 124 19.29 -0.59 2.78
C ARG A 124 19.15 0.40 1.62
N ASP A 125 20.07 0.39 0.68
CA ASP A 125 20.11 1.36 -0.43
C ASP A 125 18.98 1.10 -1.43
N TYR A 126 18.66 -0.17 -1.70
CA TYR A 126 17.48 -0.58 -2.48
C TYR A 126 16.19 -0.08 -1.81
N MET A 127 16.00 -0.37 -0.52
CA MET A 127 14.79 0.02 0.20
C MET A 127 14.60 1.53 0.25
N LEU A 128 15.66 2.30 0.48
CA LEU A 128 15.59 3.76 0.45
C LEU A 128 15.25 4.29 -0.96
N SER A 129 15.82 3.68 -2.01
CA SER A 129 15.59 4.08 -3.40
C SER A 129 14.19 3.70 -3.89
N SER A 130 13.73 2.48 -3.65
CA SER A 130 12.39 2.03 -4.00
C SER A 130 11.32 2.81 -3.25
N MET A 131 11.57 3.09 -1.97
CA MET A 131 10.66 3.91 -1.19
C MET A 131 10.62 5.36 -1.69
N LYS A 132 11.77 5.93 -2.10
CA LYS A 132 11.80 7.23 -2.81
C LYS A 132 10.88 7.16 -4.03
N LEU A 133 11.04 6.16 -4.90
CA LEU A 133 10.26 6.03 -6.13
C LEU A 133 8.75 5.94 -5.86
N ILE A 134 8.33 5.13 -4.88
CA ILE A 134 6.92 5.05 -4.48
C ILE A 134 6.42 6.41 -4.02
N MET A 135 7.17 7.09 -3.16
CA MET A 135 6.76 8.39 -2.61
C MET A 135 6.80 9.54 -3.63
N THR A 136 7.63 9.44 -4.67
CA THR A 136 7.70 10.41 -5.77
C THR A 136 6.82 10.04 -6.95
N SER A 137 6.18 8.87 -6.92
CA SER A 137 5.26 8.47 -7.99
C SER A 137 4.13 9.47 -8.09
N SER A 138 3.78 9.88 -9.32
CA SER A 138 2.73 10.88 -9.57
C SER A 138 1.43 10.50 -8.88
N PHE A 139 1.07 9.22 -8.87
CA PHE A 139 -0.11 8.70 -8.19
C PHE A 139 -0.10 8.94 -6.68
N ILE A 140 0.97 8.56 -5.99
CA ILE A 140 1.06 8.74 -4.53
C ILE A 140 1.22 10.21 -4.19
N VAL A 141 2.00 10.99 -4.96
CA VAL A 141 2.17 12.43 -4.74
C VAL A 141 0.84 13.17 -4.93
N GLU A 142 0.09 12.88 -5.98
CA GLU A 142 -1.23 13.49 -6.22
C GLU A 142 -2.21 13.13 -5.10
N LYS A 143 -2.29 11.84 -4.75
CA LYS A 143 -3.14 11.35 -3.67
C LYS A 143 -2.78 11.94 -2.30
N MET A 144 -1.50 11.97 -1.96
CA MET A 144 -1.02 12.56 -0.71
C MET A 144 -1.07 14.10 -0.71
N GLY A 145 -1.00 14.74 -1.87
CA GLY A 145 -1.20 16.18 -2.04
C GLY A 145 -2.58 16.63 -1.57
N ARG A 146 -3.61 15.79 -1.74
CA ARG A 146 -4.98 16.04 -1.28
C ARG A 146 -5.15 15.93 0.25
N LEU A 147 -4.35 15.10 0.92
CA LEU A 147 -4.40 14.87 2.39
C LEU A 147 -3.30 15.59 3.19
N GLY A 148 -2.32 16.17 2.52
CA GLY A 148 -1.15 16.82 3.11
C GLY A 148 0.00 15.86 3.42
N MET A 149 1.17 16.10 2.80
CA MET A 149 2.36 15.28 3.04
C MET A 149 2.99 15.52 4.44
N PRO A 150 3.29 14.45 5.20
CA PRO A 150 4.03 14.56 6.46
C PRO A 150 5.40 15.22 6.27
N ALA A 151 5.86 16.00 7.27
CA ALA A 151 7.12 16.74 7.17
C ALA A 151 8.35 15.82 7.01
N ALA A 152 8.31 14.63 7.63
CA ALA A 152 9.35 13.62 7.46
C ALA A 152 9.46 13.18 5.99
N MET A 153 8.32 12.92 5.35
CA MET A 153 8.21 12.53 3.94
C MET A 153 8.77 13.61 3.00
N ARG A 154 8.41 14.88 3.23
CA ARG A 154 8.98 16.02 2.48
C ARG A 154 10.51 16.08 2.55
N LYS A 155 11.09 15.78 3.73
CA LYS A 155 12.55 15.76 3.90
C LYS A 155 13.22 14.66 3.08
N ILE A 156 12.58 13.50 2.88
CA ILE A 156 13.16 12.43 2.06
C ILE A 156 13.13 12.80 0.59
N ILE A 157 12.00 13.32 0.09
CA ILE A 157 11.89 13.80 -1.29
C ILE A 157 12.99 14.84 -1.56
N ALA A 158 13.12 15.86 -0.71
CA ALA A 158 14.13 16.91 -0.85
C ALA A 158 15.58 16.41 -0.72
N ALA A 159 15.84 15.40 0.13
CA ALA A 159 17.17 14.80 0.26
C ALA A 159 17.59 14.04 -1.00
N THR A 160 16.64 13.70 -1.87
CA THR A 160 16.86 12.86 -3.03
C THR A 160 16.88 13.60 -4.37
N GLU A 161 16.57 14.89 -4.39
CA GLU A 161 16.79 15.81 -5.53
C GLU A 161 18.24 16.35 -5.57
N LYS A 162 19.00 16.17 -4.48
CA LYS A 162 20.40 16.61 -4.35
C LYS A 162 21.44 15.58 -4.82
N ARG A 163 21.06 14.61 -5.66
CA ARG A 163 21.96 13.62 -6.26
C ARG A 163 21.91 13.69 -7.76
#